data_AF-A0A9E1PA81-F1
#
_entry.id   AF-A0A9E1PA81-F1
#
_cell.length_a   1.000
_cell.length_b   1.000
_cell.length_c   1.000
_cell.angle_alpha   90.00
_cell.angle_beta   90.00
_cell.angle_gamma   90.00
#
_symmetry.space_group_name_H-M   'P 1'
#
loop_
_entity.id
_entity.type
_entity.pdbx_description
1 polymer ?
#
loop_
_entity_poly.entity_id
_entity_poly.type
_entity_poly.pdbx_seq_one_letter_code
_entity_poly.pdbx_strand_id
1 'polypeptide(L)'
;DYADGEELRSRMHQLAWELQQLDLALVTELDNNPAFQREVTDTLSNIERIAGYLQSGDISSRHTFLEDGMDRFLTDVRRARTDATLGSPRYYMAGRISGACVNCHNANR
;
A
#
# COMPACT_ATOMS: atom_id res chain seq x y z
N ASP A 1 14.14 5.91 19.65
CA ASP A 1 14.52 4.86 20.61
C ASP A 1 14.58 3.51 19.88
N TYR A 2 15.24 2.49 20.40
CA TYR A 2 15.30 1.16 19.81
C TYR A 2 13.91 0.58 19.52
N ALA A 3 12.94 0.79 20.43
CA ALA A 3 11.55 0.35 20.28
C ALA A 3 10.82 1.03 19.09
N ASP A 4 11.06 2.31 18.88
CA ASP A 4 10.51 3.12 17.77
C ASP A 4 11.00 2.59 16.40
N GLY A 5 12.30 2.26 16.32
CA GLY A 5 12.87 1.63 15.13
C GLY A 5 12.37 0.20 14.89
N GLU A 6 12.04 -0.55 15.94
CA GLU A 6 11.43 -1.89 15.81
C GLU A 6 9.99 -1.81 15.32
N GLU A 7 9.21 -0.87 15.84
CA GLU A 7 7.82 -0.64 15.41
C GLU A 7 7.77 -0.23 13.94
N LEU A 8 8.58 0.73 13.53
CA LEU A 8 8.68 1.14 12.12
C LEU A 8 9.02 -0.05 11.22
N ARG A 9 10.05 -0.83 11.57
CA ARG A 9 10.44 -2.02 10.78
C ARG A 9 9.32 -3.05 10.70
N SER A 10 8.60 -3.29 11.79
CA SER A 10 7.48 -4.23 11.83
C SER A 10 6.34 -3.80 10.92
N ARG A 11 5.97 -2.51 10.96
CA ARG A 11 4.94 -1.94 10.07
C ARG A 11 5.35 -1.96 8.61
N MET A 12 6.61 -1.65 8.31
CA MET A 12 7.13 -1.74 6.94
C MET A 12 7.14 -3.18 6.40
N HIS A 13 7.42 -4.18 7.25
CA HIS A 13 7.28 -5.59 6.85
C HIS A 13 5.83 -5.96 6.55
N GLN A 14 4.88 -5.54 7.39
CA GLN A 14 3.46 -5.76 7.14
C GLN A 14 3.01 -5.12 5.82
N LEU A 15 3.48 -3.88 5.55
CA LEU A 15 3.17 -3.19 4.31
C LEU A 15 3.76 -3.92 3.09
N ALA A 16 5.02 -4.37 3.18
CA ALA A 16 5.68 -5.12 2.11
C ALA A 16 4.96 -6.44 1.81
N TRP A 17 4.48 -7.13 2.85
CA TRP A 17 3.69 -8.35 2.70
C TRP A 17 2.39 -8.10 1.91
N GLU A 18 1.59 -7.12 2.30
CA GLU A 18 0.33 -6.81 1.59
C GLU A 18 0.58 -6.38 0.14
N LEU A 19 1.68 -5.67 -0.13
CA LEU A 19 2.06 -5.29 -1.49
C LEU A 19 2.45 -6.48 -2.36
N GLN A 20 3.12 -7.48 -1.78
CA GLN A 20 3.41 -8.74 -2.44
C GLN A 20 2.12 -9.53 -2.73
N GLN A 21 1.18 -9.55 -1.79
CA GLN A 21 -0.12 -10.20 -2.00
C GLN A 21 -0.91 -9.51 -3.13
N LEU A 22 -0.86 -8.18 -3.19
CA LEU A 22 -1.48 -7.42 -4.28
C LEU A 22 -0.88 -7.80 -5.63
N ASP A 23 0.45 -7.89 -5.71
CA ASP A 23 1.16 -8.28 -6.95
C ASP A 23 0.76 -9.69 -7.40
N LEU A 24 0.72 -10.64 -6.45
CA LEU A 24 0.34 -12.02 -6.74
C LEU A 24 -1.10 -12.12 -7.24
N ALA A 25 -2.04 -11.42 -6.61
CA ALA A 25 -3.44 -11.41 -7.02
C ALA A 25 -3.59 -10.90 -8.46
N LEU A 26 -2.87 -9.82 -8.81
CA LEU A 26 -2.91 -9.20 -10.13
C LEU A 26 -2.27 -10.05 -11.25
N VAL A 27 -1.31 -10.91 -10.92
CA VAL A 27 -0.65 -11.82 -11.88
C VAL A 27 -1.44 -13.11 -12.08
N THR A 28 -2.13 -13.59 -11.04
CA THR A 28 -2.74 -14.92 -11.04
C THR A 28 -4.10 -14.95 -11.74
N GLU A 29 -4.88 -13.87 -11.65
CA GLU A 29 -6.24 -13.86 -12.20
C GLU A 29 -6.31 -13.19 -13.58
N LEU A 30 -6.71 -13.98 -14.58
CA LEU A 30 -6.90 -13.51 -15.96
C LEU A 30 -8.33 -13.02 -16.24
N ASP A 31 -9.31 -13.42 -15.40
CA ASP A 31 -10.72 -13.10 -15.58
C ASP A 31 -11.26 -12.20 -14.47
N ASN A 32 -11.84 -11.06 -14.87
CA ASN A 32 -12.49 -10.08 -13.98
C ASN A 32 -13.76 -10.65 -13.33
N ASN A 33 -13.59 -11.53 -12.36
CA ASN A 33 -14.66 -12.12 -11.58
C ASN A 33 -14.87 -11.36 -10.24
N PRO A 34 -16.05 -11.47 -9.59
CA PRO A 34 -16.32 -10.75 -8.35
C PRO A 34 -15.44 -11.15 -7.15
N ALA A 35 -14.89 -12.37 -7.13
CA ALA A 35 -14.01 -12.82 -6.06
C ALA A 35 -12.63 -12.14 -6.16
N PHE A 36 -12.08 -12.07 -7.37
CA PHE A 36 -10.86 -11.32 -7.66
C PHE A 36 -10.99 -9.84 -7.35
N GLN A 37 -12.09 -9.21 -7.77
CA GLN A 37 -12.35 -7.81 -7.44
C GLN A 37 -12.31 -7.59 -5.92
N ARG A 38 -12.96 -8.48 -5.16
CA ARG A 38 -12.99 -8.42 -3.69
C ARG A 38 -11.59 -8.57 -3.09
N GLU A 39 -10.83 -9.57 -3.53
CA GLU A 39 -9.46 -9.81 -3.07
C GLU A 39 -8.57 -8.58 -3.26
N VAL A 40 -8.63 -7.96 -4.45
CA VAL A 40 -7.86 -6.74 -4.73
C VAL A 40 -8.31 -5.59 -3.84
N THR A 41 -9.62 -5.38 -3.68
CA THR A 41 -10.13 -4.28 -2.84
C THR A 41 -9.83 -4.45 -1.35
N ASP A 42 -9.84 -5.69 -0.86
CA ASP A 42 -9.53 -6.02 0.53
C ASP A 42 -8.03 -5.80 0.79
N THR A 43 -7.18 -6.26 -0.12
CA THR A 43 -5.72 -6.05 -0.04
C THR A 43 -5.37 -4.56 -0.07
N LEU A 44 -5.98 -3.78 -0.98
CA LEU A 44 -5.79 -2.32 -1.02
C LEU A 44 -6.25 -1.62 0.27
N SER A 45 -7.30 -2.13 0.92
CA SER A 45 -7.77 -1.60 2.20
C SER A 45 -6.81 -1.93 3.35
N ASN A 46 -6.19 -3.09 3.35
CA ASN A 46 -5.13 -3.43 4.31
C ASN A 46 -3.89 -2.55 4.14
N ILE A 47 -3.47 -2.33 2.90
CA ILE A 47 -2.38 -1.41 2.55
C ILE A 47 -2.69 0.00 3.07
N GLU A 48 -3.88 0.53 2.79
CA GLU A 48 -4.29 1.86 3.26
C GLU A 48 -4.23 1.94 4.79
N ARG A 49 -4.73 0.92 5.49
CA ARG A 49 -4.73 0.88 6.96
C ARG A 49 -3.31 0.90 7.52
N ILE A 50 -2.40 0.07 7.01
CA ILE A 50 -1.01 -0.01 7.50
C ILE A 50 -0.25 1.27 7.18
N ALA A 51 -0.37 1.78 5.95
CA ALA A 51 0.26 3.04 5.57
C ALA A 51 -0.31 4.24 6.34
N GLY A 52 -1.60 4.20 6.69
CA GLY A 52 -2.23 5.17 7.59
C GLY A 52 -1.54 5.20 8.95
N TYR A 53 -1.26 4.04 9.55
CA TYR A 53 -0.49 3.97 10.80
C TYR A 53 0.95 4.47 10.68
N LEU A 54 1.58 4.31 9.51
CA LEU A 54 2.91 4.85 9.25
C LEU A 54 2.89 6.37 9.06
N GLN A 55 1.81 6.92 8.51
CA GLN A 55 1.61 8.35 8.31
C GLN A 55 1.16 9.07 9.61
N SER A 56 0.33 8.41 10.42
CA SER A 56 -0.29 9.01 11.61
C SER A 56 0.43 8.59 12.90
N GLY A 57 0.72 9.56 13.76
CA GLY A 57 1.16 9.31 15.13
C GLY A 57 2.65 9.53 15.36
N ASP A 58 3.15 8.96 16.46
CA ASP A 58 4.52 9.18 16.94
C ASP A 58 5.59 8.78 15.91
N ILE A 59 5.31 7.76 15.07
CA ILE A 59 6.24 7.26 14.05
C ILE A 59 6.57 8.33 13.01
N SER A 60 5.59 8.99 12.39
CA SER A 60 5.86 9.99 11.35
C SER A 60 6.52 11.25 11.92
N SER A 61 6.10 11.67 13.12
CA SER A 61 6.69 12.83 13.81
C SER A 61 8.19 12.65 14.13
N ARG A 62 8.63 11.41 14.34
CA ARG A 62 10.03 11.04 14.59
C ARG A 62 10.80 10.69 13.32
N HIS A 63 10.07 10.44 12.22
CA HIS A 63 10.60 10.04 10.92
C HIS A 63 9.97 10.88 9.81
N THR A 64 10.30 12.17 9.78
CA THR A 64 9.70 13.17 8.87
C THR A 64 9.78 12.82 7.39
N PHE A 65 10.77 12.00 6.97
CA PHE A 65 10.85 11.50 5.60
C PHE A 65 9.62 10.65 5.17
N LEU A 66 8.85 10.13 6.13
CA LEU A 66 7.62 9.38 5.88
C LEU A 66 6.42 10.27 5.58
N GLU A 67 6.38 11.53 6.03
CA GLU A 67 5.17 12.36 5.95
C GLU A 67 4.73 12.58 4.49
N ASP A 68 5.60 13.16 3.66
CA ASP A 68 5.30 13.44 2.26
C ASP A 68 5.18 12.15 1.43
N GLY A 69 6.04 11.16 1.71
CA GLY A 69 6.07 9.89 1.00
C GLY A 69 4.79 9.07 1.22
N MET A 70 4.32 9.01 2.48
CA MET A 70 3.12 8.25 2.83
C MET A 70 1.84 8.97 2.41
N ASP A 71 1.79 10.32 2.44
CA ASP A 71 0.61 11.04 1.97
C ASP A 71 0.31 10.80 0.49
N ARG A 72 1.36 10.90 -0.33
CA ARG A 72 1.26 10.58 -1.76
C ARG A 72 0.89 9.12 -1.98
N PHE A 73 1.53 8.21 -1.25
CA PHE A 73 1.24 6.78 -1.35
C PHE A 73 -0.22 6.47 -1.01
N LEU A 74 -0.74 7.00 0.10
CA LEU A 74 -2.13 6.82 0.52
C LEU A 74 -3.13 7.38 -0.50
N THR A 75 -2.81 8.52 -1.10
CA THR A 75 -3.62 9.08 -2.19
C THR A 75 -3.72 8.12 -3.38
N ASP A 76 -2.59 7.53 -3.79
CA ASP A 76 -2.55 6.58 -4.89
C ASP A 76 -3.28 5.25 -4.53
N VAL A 77 -3.18 4.78 -3.28
CA VAL A 77 -3.91 3.59 -2.78
C VAL A 77 -5.42 3.82 -2.80
N ARG A 78 -5.90 4.96 -2.28
CA ARG A 78 -7.34 5.29 -2.30
C ARG A 78 -7.89 5.36 -3.71
N ARG A 79 -7.11 5.92 -4.65
CA ARG A 79 -7.46 5.94 -6.07
C ARG A 79 -7.53 4.54 -6.64
N ALA A 80 -6.51 3.69 -6.40
CA ALA A 80 -6.50 2.31 -6.84
C ALA A 80 -7.73 1.53 -6.32
N ARG A 81 -8.11 1.72 -5.05
CA ARG A 81 -9.30 1.08 -4.49
C ARG A 81 -10.58 1.56 -5.18
N THR A 82 -10.73 2.88 -5.36
CA THR A 82 -11.89 3.45 -6.07
C THR A 82 -12.02 2.85 -7.47
N ASP A 83 -10.92 2.82 -8.23
CA ASP A 83 -10.85 2.25 -9.58
C ASP A 83 -11.20 0.75 -9.60
N ALA A 84 -10.77 -0.01 -8.57
CA ALA A 84 -11.08 -1.44 -8.43
C ALA A 84 -12.55 -1.70 -8.05
N THR A 85 -13.24 -0.76 -7.40
CA THR A 85 -14.66 -0.93 -6.98
C THR A 85 -15.69 -0.57 -8.06
N LEU A 86 -15.26 -0.03 -9.20
CA LEU A 86 -16.17 0.36 -10.28
C LEU A 86 -16.91 -0.84 -10.88
N GLY A 87 -18.07 -0.59 -11.51
CA GLY A 87 -18.80 -1.63 -12.27
C GLY A 87 -18.02 -2.21 -13.46
N SER A 88 -17.00 -1.48 -13.93
CA SER A 88 -15.93 -1.99 -14.80
C SER A 88 -14.59 -1.71 -14.10
N PRO A 89 -14.06 -2.67 -13.33
CA PRO A 89 -12.86 -2.48 -12.51
C PRO A 89 -11.63 -2.14 -13.33
N ARG A 90 -10.76 -1.28 -12.80
CA ARG A 90 -9.48 -0.92 -13.41
C ARG A 90 -8.34 -1.17 -12.43
N TYR A 91 -7.41 -2.06 -12.80
CA TYR A 91 -6.32 -2.49 -11.92
C TYR A 91 -4.96 -1.88 -12.24
N TYR A 92 -4.87 -1.01 -13.25
CA TYR A 92 -3.63 -0.34 -13.60
C TYR A 92 -2.99 0.40 -12.41
N MET A 93 -3.80 1.14 -11.63
CA MET A 93 -3.29 1.81 -10.44
C MET A 93 -2.89 0.82 -9.35
N ALA A 94 -3.61 -0.28 -9.16
CA ALA A 94 -3.23 -1.33 -8.23
C ALA A 94 -1.85 -1.93 -8.57
N GLY A 95 -1.56 -2.18 -9.85
CA GLY A 95 -0.24 -2.62 -10.28
C GLY A 95 0.87 -1.58 -10.07
N ARG A 96 0.55 -0.28 -10.08
CA ARG A 96 1.53 0.75 -9.69
C ARG A 96 1.82 0.75 -8.19
N ILE A 97 0.83 0.39 -7.38
CA ILE A 97 0.97 0.32 -5.92
C ILE A 97 1.95 -0.78 -5.52
N SER A 98 1.91 -1.97 -6.15
CA SER A 98 2.85 -3.06 -5.82
C SER A 98 4.33 -2.67 -5.99
N GLY A 99 4.65 -1.76 -6.91
CA GLY A 99 6.00 -1.23 -7.12
C GLY A 99 6.39 0.00 -6.29
N ALA A 100 5.51 0.52 -5.42
CA ALA A 100 5.71 1.82 -4.77
C ALA A 100 6.89 1.84 -3.76
N CYS A 101 7.23 0.70 -3.15
CA CYS A 101 8.33 0.56 -2.20
C CYS A 101 9.66 1.07 -2.78
N VAL A 102 9.96 0.69 -4.02
CA VAL A 102 11.22 1.04 -4.69
C VAL A 102 11.34 2.54 -4.87
N ASN A 103 10.25 3.20 -5.25
CA ASN A 103 10.23 4.64 -5.46
C ASN A 103 10.48 5.40 -4.15
N CYS A 104 9.82 5.00 -3.07
CA CYS A 104 10.00 5.64 -1.75
C CYS A 104 11.43 5.45 -1.22
N HIS A 105 11.97 4.23 -1.29
CA HIS A 105 13.31 3.94 -0.79
C HIS A 105 14.42 4.59 -1.64
N ASN A 106 14.23 4.75 -2.95
CA ASN A 106 15.19 5.46 -3.80
C ASN A 106 15.22 6.96 -3.52
N ALA A 107 14.07 7.57 -3.20
CA ALA A 107 13.98 9.00 -2.89
C ALA A 107 14.58 9.37 -1.53
N ASN A 108 14.65 8.40 -0.60
CA ASN A 108 15.07 8.61 0.80
C ASN A 108 16.33 7.81 1.18
N ARG A 109 17.20 7.56 0.19
CA ARG A 109 18.43 6.76 0.36
C ARG A 109 19.58 7.55 0.95
#